data_AF-C4IL18-F1
#
_entry.id   AF-C4IL18-F1
#
_cell.length_a   1.000
_cell.length_b   1.000
_cell.length_c   1.000
_cell.angle_alpha   90.00
_cell.angle_beta   90.00
_cell.angle_gamma   90.00
#
_symmetry.space_group_name_H-M   'P 1'
#
loop_
_entity.id
_entity.type
_entity.pdbx_description
1 polymer ?
#
loop_
_entity_poly.entity_id
_entity_poly.type
_entity_poly.pdbx_seq_one_letter_code
_entity_poly.pdbx_strand_id
1 'polypeptide(L)'
;MSYILGKGSWLAIVFVYLFLAAIMPMWLLMQPRDYLSTFLLIGMIVGAVLGIVVANPAMNLPAFSGFEVNGSMLFPTLFVTIACGAVSGFHSLVSSETSSKQVKNEKDMLPIGFGAMLIESLLGVIALVVVGYAAKGGVMPKGTPFSIFAGNVAGFLGLLGIPEHVATCIMTMCVSALALTSLDSVARIGRMSFQEFFMTDTLDNDKEMSGFTKIMTNKYFSTIFTLSVGALLSLGGYNNVWPLFGAANQLLSALVLIALAVFLKTTNRKGFMLWGPMIMMLCVTFTALVQALIKIFKKLFVTGEFAFLTDGLQLLFAILLIVLGFMVAVSCFKKLLGKDTIQDIETNPQA
;
A
#
# COMPACT_ATOMS: atom_id res chain seq x y z
N MET A 1 -15.76 18.41 20.69
CA MET A 1 -14.59 19.22 20.28
C MET A 1 -14.90 19.73 18.88
N SER A 2 -15.16 21.04 18.72
CA SER A 2 -15.37 21.61 17.39
C SER A 2 -14.02 21.60 16.68
N TYR A 3 -13.89 20.86 15.59
CA TYR A 3 -12.69 20.94 14.76
C TYR A 3 -12.62 22.37 14.21
N ILE A 4 -11.49 23.05 14.40
CA ILE A 4 -11.28 24.45 13.95
C ILE A 4 -11.51 24.58 12.43
N LEU A 5 -11.31 23.49 11.69
CA LEU A 5 -11.48 23.41 10.25
C LEU A 5 -12.35 22.20 9.86
N GLY A 6 -13.17 22.38 8.83
CA GLY A 6 -14.00 21.31 8.27
C GLY A 6 -13.17 20.26 7.50
N LYS A 7 -13.79 19.11 7.19
CA LYS A 7 -13.16 18.01 6.44
C LYS A 7 -12.53 18.47 5.12
N GLY A 8 -13.22 19.32 4.35
CA GLY A 8 -12.72 19.83 3.07
C GLY A 8 -11.47 20.70 3.22
N SER A 9 -11.41 21.52 4.28
CA SER A 9 -10.24 22.35 4.58
C SER A 9 -9.03 21.50 4.97
N TRP A 10 -9.23 20.46 5.79
CA TRP A 10 -8.15 19.52 6.13
C TRP A 10 -7.66 18.73 4.91
N LEU A 11 -8.57 18.30 4.03
CA LEU A 11 -8.18 17.68 2.76
C LEU A 11 -7.31 18.63 1.92
N ALA A 12 -7.73 19.89 1.76
CA ALA A 12 -6.95 20.88 1.01
C ALA A 12 -5.55 21.10 1.62
N ILE A 13 -5.46 21.21 2.95
CA ILE A 13 -4.17 21.36 3.66
C ILE A 13 -3.27 20.16 3.41
N VAL A 14 -3.80 18.93 3.51
CA VAL A 14 -3.03 17.71 3.25
C VAL A 14 -2.56 17.69 1.79
N PHE A 15 -3.40 18.02 0.82
CA PHE A 15 -2.97 18.02 -0.59
C PHE A 15 -1.92 19.08 -0.91
N VAL A 16 -2.01 20.28 -0.32
CA VAL A 16 -0.96 21.30 -0.43
C VAL A 16 0.34 20.80 0.19
N TYR A 17 0.26 20.18 1.37
CA TYR A 17 1.41 19.56 2.02
C TYR A 17 2.03 18.46 1.14
N LEU A 18 1.23 17.56 0.56
CA LEU A 18 1.71 16.49 -0.31
C LEU A 18 2.34 17.01 -1.60
N PHE A 19 1.82 18.11 -2.15
CA PHE A 19 2.45 18.78 -3.28
C PHE A 19 3.87 19.22 -2.91
N LEU A 20 4.03 19.92 -1.79
CA LEU A 20 5.35 20.33 -1.29
C LEU A 20 6.24 19.11 -1.00
N ALA A 21 5.72 18.08 -0.35
CA ALA A 21 6.46 16.86 -0.01
C ALA A 21 6.95 16.11 -1.26
N ALA A 22 6.15 16.04 -2.33
CA ALA A 22 6.54 15.36 -3.57
C ALA A 22 7.61 16.13 -4.36
N ILE A 23 7.64 17.47 -4.26
CA ILE A 23 8.61 18.30 -4.98
C ILE A 23 9.86 18.60 -4.16
N MET A 24 9.82 18.63 -2.84
CA MET A 24 11.03 19.00 -2.08
C MET A 24 12.11 17.90 -2.17
N PRO A 25 13.40 18.24 -2.05
CA PRO A 25 14.46 17.25 -1.92
C PRO A 25 14.23 16.31 -0.72
N MET A 26 14.65 15.06 -0.85
CA MET A 26 14.42 14.02 0.17
C MET A 26 15.00 14.39 1.53
N TRP A 27 16.22 14.94 1.54
CA TRP A 27 16.93 15.35 2.76
C TRP A 27 16.25 16.50 3.52
N LEU A 28 15.43 17.32 2.84
CA LEU A 28 14.83 18.52 3.44
C LEU A 28 13.59 18.20 4.27
N LEU A 29 12.74 17.27 3.81
CA LEU A 29 11.47 16.96 4.46
C LEU A 29 11.37 15.47 4.83
N MET A 30 11.51 14.59 3.84
CA MET A 30 11.18 13.17 3.98
C MET A 30 12.11 12.48 4.96
N GLN A 31 13.43 12.59 4.77
CA GLN A 31 14.43 11.93 5.61
C GLN A 31 14.36 12.31 7.11
N PRO A 32 14.34 13.61 7.50
CA PRO A 32 14.23 13.96 8.92
C PRO A 32 12.89 13.56 9.53
N ARG A 33 11.79 13.61 8.75
CA ARG A 33 10.46 13.20 9.19
C ARG A 33 10.36 11.69 9.38
N ASP A 34 10.86 10.90 8.45
CA ASP A 34 10.84 9.44 8.51
C ASP A 34 11.69 8.95 9.68
N TYR A 35 12.83 9.60 9.92
CA TYR A 35 13.67 9.33 11.08
C TYR A 35 12.92 9.55 12.39
N LEU A 36 12.26 10.71 12.57
CA LEU A 36 11.44 10.98 13.76
C LEU A 36 10.27 10.00 13.89
N SER A 37 9.58 9.72 12.79
CA SER A 37 8.39 8.86 12.76
C SER A 37 8.72 7.40 13.10
N THR A 38 9.95 6.95 12.82
CA THR A 38 10.43 5.62 13.23
C THR A 38 10.44 5.47 14.76
N PHE A 39 10.90 6.47 15.50
CA PHE A 39 10.85 6.44 16.97
C PHE A 39 9.41 6.46 17.49
N LEU A 40 8.54 7.25 16.85
CA LEU A 40 7.11 7.28 17.18
C LEU A 40 6.45 5.92 16.93
N LEU A 41 6.77 5.25 15.82
CA LEU A 41 6.25 3.93 15.47
C LEU A 41 6.73 2.87 16.47
N ILE A 42 8.03 2.82 16.77
CA ILE A 42 8.58 1.86 17.73
C ILE A 42 7.99 2.11 19.13
N GLY A 43 7.95 3.36 19.57
CA GLY A 43 7.36 3.73 20.86
C GLY A 43 5.88 3.36 20.96
N MET A 44 5.11 3.59 19.89
CA MET A 44 3.72 3.19 19.78
C MET A 44 3.55 1.66 19.87
N ILE A 45 4.38 0.88 19.16
CA ILE A 45 4.34 -0.58 19.19
C ILE A 45 4.68 -1.10 20.58
N VAL A 46 5.76 -0.61 21.19
CA VAL A 46 6.15 -1.01 22.55
C VAL A 46 5.04 -0.68 23.56
N GLY A 47 4.49 0.54 23.51
CA GLY A 47 3.37 0.93 24.34
C GLY A 47 2.14 0.05 24.12
N ALA A 48 1.80 -0.24 22.87
CA ALA A 48 0.66 -1.10 22.54
C ALA A 48 0.84 -2.54 23.03
N VAL A 49 2.04 -3.13 22.90
CA VAL A 49 2.36 -4.46 23.42
C VAL A 49 2.22 -4.49 24.94
N LEU A 50 2.82 -3.53 25.65
CA LEU A 50 2.72 -3.44 27.11
C LEU A 50 1.26 -3.27 27.56
N GLY A 51 0.53 -2.38 26.90
CA GLY A 51 -0.90 -2.16 27.16
C GLY A 51 -1.71 -3.44 26.98
N ILE A 52 -1.53 -4.15 25.87
CA ILE A 52 -2.26 -5.40 25.59
C ILE A 52 -1.94 -6.49 26.61
N VAL A 53 -0.67 -6.69 26.95
CA VAL A 53 -0.25 -7.74 27.90
C VAL A 53 -0.85 -7.51 29.28
N VAL A 54 -0.91 -6.25 29.71
CA VAL A 54 -1.47 -5.86 31.01
C VAL A 54 -3.00 -5.90 31.00
N ALA A 55 -3.61 -5.38 29.93
CA ALA A 55 -5.06 -5.34 29.80
C ALA A 55 -5.69 -6.72 29.62
N ASN A 56 -4.94 -7.67 29.04
CA ASN A 56 -5.40 -9.01 28.66
C ASN A 56 -6.80 -8.98 28.02
N PRO A 57 -6.96 -8.27 26.88
CA PRO A 57 -8.28 -8.03 26.31
C PRO A 57 -8.90 -9.32 25.78
N ALA A 58 -10.15 -9.59 26.16
CA ALA A 58 -10.91 -10.73 25.66
C ALA A 58 -11.18 -10.62 24.14
N MET A 59 -11.08 -11.74 23.43
CA MET A 59 -11.46 -11.83 22.02
C MET A 59 -12.98 -11.95 21.91
N ASN A 60 -13.63 -10.90 21.40
CA ASN A 60 -15.10 -10.82 21.25
C ASN A 60 -15.60 -11.27 19.87
N LEU A 61 -14.69 -11.65 18.96
CA LEU A 61 -15.01 -12.22 17.65
C LEU A 61 -14.96 -13.75 17.69
N PRO A 62 -15.86 -14.45 16.97
CA PRO A 62 -15.77 -15.90 16.81
C PRO A 62 -14.51 -16.27 16.01
N ALA A 63 -13.88 -17.39 16.35
CA ALA A 63 -12.68 -17.88 15.65
C ALA A 63 -12.95 -18.18 14.16
N PHE A 64 -14.20 -18.55 13.82
CA PHE A 64 -14.62 -18.77 12.44
C PHE A 64 -16.09 -18.34 12.29
N SER A 65 -16.37 -17.53 11.26
CA SER A 65 -17.73 -17.06 10.94
C SER A 65 -18.33 -17.72 9.69
N GLY A 66 -17.52 -18.46 8.91
CA GLY A 66 -17.92 -19.00 7.62
C GLY A 66 -17.00 -18.57 6.48
N PHE A 67 -17.18 -19.18 5.30
CA PHE A 67 -16.48 -18.81 4.07
C PHE A 67 -17.13 -17.64 3.33
N GLU A 68 -18.33 -17.22 3.73
CA GLU A 68 -19.02 -16.05 3.21
C GLU A 68 -19.58 -15.25 4.38
N VAL A 69 -19.28 -13.95 4.41
CA VAL A 69 -19.77 -13.01 5.43
C VAL A 69 -20.30 -11.78 4.71
N ASN A 70 -21.56 -11.42 4.96
CA ASN A 70 -22.23 -10.24 4.37
C ASN A 70 -22.11 -10.17 2.83
N GLY A 71 -22.32 -11.29 2.13
CA GLY A 71 -22.27 -11.34 0.66
C GLY A 71 -20.86 -11.25 0.07
N SER A 72 -19.82 -11.38 0.90
CA SER A 72 -18.42 -11.42 0.46
C SER A 72 -17.78 -12.73 0.86
N MET A 73 -17.27 -13.46 -0.14
CA MET A 73 -16.50 -14.69 0.10
C MET A 73 -15.14 -14.35 0.74
N LEU A 74 -14.68 -15.21 1.66
CA LEU A 74 -13.39 -15.10 2.34
C LEU A 74 -12.26 -15.04 1.30
N PHE A 75 -12.29 -15.95 0.32
CA PHE A 75 -11.40 -15.89 -0.83
C PHE A 75 -12.06 -15.15 -1.99
N PRO A 76 -11.39 -14.16 -2.62
CA PRO A 76 -10.08 -13.59 -2.30
C PRO A 76 -10.15 -12.39 -1.35
N THR A 77 -11.34 -12.00 -0.88
CA THR A 77 -11.58 -10.74 -0.14
C THR A 77 -10.60 -10.53 0.99
N LEU A 78 -10.36 -11.53 1.84
CA LEU A 78 -9.43 -11.44 2.97
C LEU A 78 -8.00 -11.07 2.53
N PHE A 79 -7.53 -11.66 1.45
CA PHE A 79 -6.18 -11.44 0.93
C PHE A 79 -6.05 -10.08 0.23
N VAL A 80 -7.15 -9.54 -0.27
CA VAL A 80 -7.19 -8.19 -0.87
C VAL A 80 -7.31 -7.12 0.20
N THR A 81 -8.06 -7.38 1.29
CA THR A 81 -8.30 -6.41 2.35
C THR A 81 -7.13 -6.30 3.32
N ILE A 82 -6.47 -7.42 3.65
CA ILE A 82 -5.27 -7.49 4.52
C ILE A 82 -4.00 -7.57 3.65
N ALA A 83 -3.92 -6.73 2.62
CA ALA A 83 -2.88 -6.87 1.60
C ALA A 83 -1.45 -6.69 2.16
N CYS A 84 -1.20 -5.62 2.90
CA CYS A 84 0.17 -5.29 3.36
C CYS A 84 0.73 -6.23 4.44
N GLY A 85 -0.10 -7.06 5.08
CA GLY A 85 0.33 -7.94 6.18
C GLY A 85 0.94 -9.27 5.74
N ALA A 86 0.70 -9.73 4.50
CA ALA A 86 1.20 -11.01 3.99
C ALA A 86 2.21 -10.83 2.86
N VAL A 87 1.86 -10.08 1.81
CA VAL A 87 2.74 -9.72 0.70
C VAL A 87 2.32 -8.37 0.14
N SER A 88 3.26 -7.45 -0.06
CA SER A 88 2.94 -6.11 -0.53
C SER A 88 3.75 -5.71 -1.76
N GLY A 89 3.06 -5.37 -2.85
CA GLY A 89 3.67 -4.81 -4.04
C GLY A 89 4.17 -3.38 -3.81
N PHE A 90 3.44 -2.57 -3.05
CA PHE A 90 3.83 -1.17 -2.81
C PHE A 90 5.21 -1.06 -2.12
N HIS A 91 5.52 -1.98 -1.21
CA HIS A 91 6.84 -2.01 -0.57
C HIS A 91 7.99 -2.21 -1.55
N SER A 92 7.78 -2.84 -2.71
CA SER A 92 8.82 -2.94 -3.73
C SER A 92 9.12 -1.57 -4.36
N LEU A 93 8.09 -0.75 -4.60
CA LEU A 93 8.25 0.61 -5.13
C LEU A 93 8.93 1.51 -4.10
N VAL A 94 8.54 1.41 -2.82
CA VAL A 94 9.22 2.13 -1.73
C VAL A 94 10.69 1.70 -1.66
N SER A 95 10.96 0.40 -1.78
CA SER A 95 12.32 -0.15 -1.74
C SER A 95 13.18 0.33 -2.90
N SER A 96 12.64 0.37 -4.14
CA SER A 96 13.37 0.82 -5.32
C SER A 96 13.55 2.33 -5.38
N GLU A 97 12.58 3.11 -4.90
CA GLU A 97 12.56 4.56 -5.11
C GLU A 97 13.00 5.40 -3.92
N THR A 98 12.98 4.86 -2.70
CA THR A 98 13.28 5.62 -1.49
C THR A 98 14.31 4.93 -0.61
N SER A 99 14.11 3.66 -0.25
CA SER A 99 15.03 2.94 0.64
C SER A 99 16.39 2.71 -0.03
N SER A 100 16.41 2.32 -1.30
CA SER A 100 17.64 2.11 -2.10
C SER A 100 18.59 3.32 -2.07
N LYS A 101 18.05 4.54 -2.01
CA LYS A 101 18.80 5.82 -2.02
C LYS A 101 19.33 6.19 -0.63
N GLN A 102 18.93 5.47 0.42
CA GLN A 102 19.26 5.73 1.82
C GLN A 102 20.06 4.59 2.48
N VAL A 103 20.05 3.39 1.90
CA VAL A 103 20.83 2.24 2.36
C VAL A 103 22.31 2.50 2.09
N LYS A 104 23.15 2.37 3.14
CA LYS A 104 24.59 2.64 3.05
C LYS A 104 25.36 1.56 2.30
N ASN A 105 25.00 0.28 2.49
CA ASN A 105 25.65 -0.86 1.85
C ASN A 105 24.72 -2.09 1.82
N GLU A 106 25.07 -3.10 1.02
CA GLU A 106 24.25 -4.30 0.82
C GLU A 106 24.01 -5.11 2.10
N LYS A 107 24.94 -5.09 3.07
CA LYS A 107 24.78 -5.84 4.33
C LYS A 107 23.63 -5.29 5.18
N ASP A 108 23.30 -4.00 5.00
CA ASP A 108 22.19 -3.35 5.69
C ASP A 108 20.83 -3.68 5.04
N MET A 109 20.79 -4.20 3.81
CA MET A 109 19.53 -4.49 3.11
C MET A 109 18.68 -5.54 3.82
N LEU A 110 19.31 -6.62 4.31
CA LEU A 110 18.60 -7.68 5.02
C LEU A 110 17.96 -7.18 6.33
N PRO A 111 18.69 -6.57 7.28
CA PRO A 111 18.08 -6.08 8.51
C PRO A 111 17.04 -4.98 8.27
N ILE A 112 17.23 -4.13 7.25
CA ILE A 112 16.24 -3.10 6.90
C ILE A 112 14.97 -3.73 6.34
N GLY A 113 15.09 -4.55 5.28
CA GLY A 113 13.92 -5.14 4.61
C GLY A 113 13.20 -6.16 5.48
N PHE A 114 13.91 -7.15 6.01
CA PHE A 114 13.31 -8.20 6.83
C PHE A 114 12.88 -7.67 8.20
N GLY A 115 13.69 -6.82 8.83
CA GLY A 115 13.37 -6.22 10.13
C GLY A 115 12.12 -5.33 10.07
N ALA A 116 11.97 -4.52 9.02
CA ALA A 116 10.75 -3.73 8.82
C ALA A 116 9.49 -4.63 8.72
N MET A 117 9.56 -5.71 7.94
CA MET A 117 8.45 -6.65 7.80
C MET A 117 8.07 -7.33 9.12
N LEU A 118 9.04 -7.66 9.99
CA LEU A 118 8.76 -8.20 11.32
C LEU A 118 8.02 -7.19 12.22
N ILE A 119 8.46 -5.93 12.21
CA ILE A 119 7.84 -4.85 13.00
C ILE A 119 6.41 -4.56 12.50
N GLU A 120 6.20 -4.53 11.19
CA GLU A 120 4.87 -4.36 10.60
C GLU A 120 3.96 -5.55 10.87
N SER A 121 4.48 -6.78 10.82
CA SER A 121 3.72 -7.99 11.17
C SER A 121 3.26 -7.93 12.63
N LEU A 122 4.12 -7.47 13.54
CA LEU A 122 3.77 -7.25 14.94
C LEU A 122 2.66 -6.20 15.08
N LEU A 123 2.77 -5.07 14.36
CA LEU A 123 1.71 -4.05 14.33
C LEU A 123 0.38 -4.63 13.80
N GLY A 124 0.43 -5.50 12.80
CA GLY A 124 -0.73 -6.22 12.27
C GLY A 124 -1.40 -7.11 13.32
N VAL A 125 -0.62 -7.86 14.10
CA VAL A 125 -1.14 -8.68 15.21
C VAL A 125 -1.79 -7.81 16.28
N ILE A 126 -1.15 -6.70 16.66
CA ILE A 126 -1.70 -5.72 17.62
C ILE A 126 -3.06 -5.18 17.11
N ALA A 127 -3.12 -4.81 15.83
CA ALA A 127 -4.36 -4.32 15.22
C ALA A 127 -5.46 -5.39 15.22
N LEU A 128 -5.13 -6.66 14.98
CA LEU A 128 -6.08 -7.78 15.06
C LEU A 128 -6.61 -7.98 16.49
N VAL A 129 -5.74 -7.92 17.51
CA VAL A 129 -6.15 -7.99 18.92
C VAL A 129 -7.10 -6.85 19.26
N VAL A 130 -6.76 -5.62 18.86
CA VAL A 130 -7.59 -4.44 19.09
C VAL A 130 -8.95 -4.57 18.40
N VAL A 131 -8.99 -4.99 17.14
CA VAL A 131 -10.23 -5.20 16.39
C VAL A 131 -11.08 -6.28 17.05
N GLY A 132 -10.48 -7.41 17.43
CA GLY A 132 -11.19 -8.51 18.06
C GLY A 132 -11.70 -8.19 19.46
N TYR A 133 -11.04 -7.29 20.19
CA TYR A 133 -11.54 -6.74 21.44
C TYR A 133 -12.64 -5.69 21.23
N ALA A 134 -12.43 -4.76 20.30
CA ALA A 134 -13.33 -3.64 20.08
C ALA A 134 -14.69 -4.05 19.50
N ALA A 135 -14.74 -5.14 18.73
CA ALA A 135 -15.96 -5.65 18.15
C ALA A 135 -16.93 -6.14 19.23
N LYS A 136 -18.20 -5.70 19.17
CA LYS A 136 -19.28 -6.18 20.04
C LYS A 136 -20.36 -6.84 19.19
N GLY A 137 -20.62 -8.13 19.40
CA GLY A 137 -21.59 -8.89 18.61
C GLY A 137 -21.25 -8.95 17.11
N GLY A 138 -19.97 -8.95 16.76
CA GLY A 138 -19.50 -8.93 15.37
C GLY A 138 -19.54 -7.55 14.69
N VAL A 139 -19.94 -6.50 15.41
CA VAL A 139 -20.01 -5.12 14.87
C VAL A 139 -18.89 -4.27 15.45
N MET A 140 -18.17 -3.57 14.58
CA MET A 140 -17.14 -2.62 14.98
C MET A 140 -17.76 -1.32 15.52
N PRO A 141 -17.14 -0.67 16.51
CA PRO A 141 -17.58 0.63 16.99
C PRO A 141 -17.52 1.68 15.89
N LYS A 142 -18.39 2.68 15.96
CA LYS A 142 -18.40 3.80 15.00
C LYS A 142 -17.11 4.62 15.13
N GLY A 143 -16.39 4.81 14.04
CA GLY A 143 -15.14 5.58 14.01
C GLY A 143 -14.32 5.27 12.77
N THR A 144 -13.18 5.95 12.63
CA THR A 144 -12.18 5.56 11.63
C THR A 144 -11.33 4.41 12.19
N PRO A 145 -10.73 3.57 11.33
CA PRO A 145 -9.81 2.53 11.80
C PRO A 145 -8.71 3.08 12.73
N PHE A 146 -8.21 4.28 12.40
CA PHE A 146 -7.21 4.99 13.20
C PHE A 146 -7.73 5.41 14.58
N SER A 147 -8.95 5.96 14.67
CA SER A 147 -9.52 6.36 15.97
C SER A 147 -9.82 5.15 16.85
N ILE A 148 -10.29 4.06 16.25
CA ILE A 148 -10.58 2.81 16.97
C ILE A 148 -9.29 2.21 17.51
N PHE A 149 -8.24 2.13 16.68
CA PHE A 149 -6.94 1.64 17.11
C PHE A 149 -6.35 2.48 18.24
N ALA A 150 -6.25 3.80 18.03
CA ALA A 150 -5.63 4.70 19.00
C ALA A 150 -6.40 4.73 20.33
N GLY A 151 -7.75 4.76 20.29
CA GLY A 151 -8.57 4.80 21.49
C GLY A 151 -8.47 3.53 22.34
N ASN A 152 -8.51 2.34 21.72
CA ASN A 152 -8.40 1.09 22.47
C ASN A 152 -7.00 0.91 23.08
N VAL A 153 -5.94 1.18 22.32
CA VAL A 153 -4.57 1.10 22.84
C VAL A 153 -4.36 2.13 23.96
N ALA A 154 -4.89 3.35 23.82
CA ALA A 154 -4.84 4.34 24.88
C ALA A 154 -5.59 3.90 26.15
N GLY A 155 -6.74 3.24 26.00
CA GLY A 155 -7.46 2.63 27.12
C GLY A 155 -6.66 1.55 27.84
N PHE A 156 -5.96 0.70 27.07
CA PHE A 156 -5.06 -0.32 27.64
C PHE A 156 -3.89 0.30 28.40
N LEU A 157 -3.29 1.37 27.86
CA LEU A 157 -2.26 2.15 28.53
C LEU A 157 -2.78 2.89 29.77
N GLY A 158 -4.08 3.22 29.82
CA GLY A 158 -4.75 3.76 31.00
C GLY A 158 -4.63 2.84 32.22
N LEU A 159 -4.67 1.52 32.01
CA LEU A 159 -4.50 0.52 33.08
C LEU A 159 -3.09 0.51 33.68
N LEU A 160 -2.10 1.05 32.96
CA LEU A 160 -0.74 1.25 33.45
C LEU A 160 -0.57 2.56 34.24
N GLY A 161 -1.65 3.31 34.47
CA GLY A 161 -1.63 4.58 35.19
C GLY A 161 -1.31 5.80 34.32
N ILE A 162 -1.22 5.64 32.99
CA ILE A 162 -1.06 6.76 32.08
C ILE A 162 -2.42 7.47 31.92
N PRO A 163 -2.52 8.79 32.13
CA PRO A 163 -3.78 9.49 31.93
C PRO A 163 -4.35 9.27 30.52
N GLU A 164 -5.62 8.86 30.42
CA GLU A 164 -6.26 8.44 29.16
C GLU A 164 -6.18 9.52 28.07
N HIS A 165 -6.32 10.79 28.45
CA HIS A 165 -6.20 11.92 27.51
C HIS A 165 -4.78 12.05 26.92
N VAL A 166 -3.74 11.80 27.73
CA VAL A 166 -2.34 11.80 27.28
C VAL A 166 -2.09 10.62 26.36
N ALA A 167 -2.51 9.42 26.76
CA ALA A 167 -2.35 8.22 25.95
C ALA A 167 -3.06 8.35 24.60
N THR A 168 -4.30 8.86 24.59
CA THR A 168 -5.07 9.07 23.36
C THR A 168 -4.41 10.10 22.44
N CYS A 169 -3.88 11.19 23.00
CA CYS A 169 -3.18 12.22 22.24
C CYS A 169 -1.92 11.64 21.56
N ILE A 170 -1.08 10.95 22.34
CA ILE A 170 0.15 10.33 21.83
C ILE A 170 -0.17 9.27 20.77
N MET A 171 -1.09 8.36 21.05
CA MET A 171 -1.45 7.28 20.12
C MET A 171 -2.02 7.82 18.81
N THR A 172 -2.93 8.81 18.89
CA THR A 172 -3.51 9.43 17.69
C THR A 172 -2.44 10.17 16.88
N MET A 173 -1.50 10.85 17.56
CA MET A 173 -0.37 11.51 16.91
C MET A 173 0.55 10.49 16.21
N CYS A 174 0.94 9.40 16.86
CA CYS A 174 1.81 8.38 16.26
C CYS A 174 1.18 7.73 15.03
N VAL A 175 -0.10 7.36 15.12
CA VAL A 175 -0.85 6.78 14.00
C VAL A 175 -1.01 7.78 12.85
N SER A 176 -1.26 9.05 13.16
CA SER A 176 -1.36 10.10 12.15
C SER A 176 -0.02 10.38 11.48
N ALA A 177 1.08 10.35 12.23
CA ALA A 177 2.44 10.49 11.69
C ALA A 177 2.76 9.36 10.70
N LEU A 178 2.45 8.11 11.07
CA LEU A 178 2.58 6.93 10.19
C LEU A 178 1.76 7.06 8.89
N ALA A 179 0.53 7.57 8.99
CA ALA A 179 -0.30 7.81 7.82
C ALA A 179 0.29 8.92 6.91
N LEU A 180 0.81 10.00 7.50
CA LEU A 180 1.42 11.10 6.75
C LEU A 180 2.71 10.69 6.04
N THR A 181 3.60 9.91 6.68
CA THR A 181 4.83 9.41 6.03
C THR A 181 4.51 8.48 4.86
N SER A 182 3.46 7.67 5.00
CA SER A 182 2.96 6.83 3.90
C SER A 182 2.48 7.70 2.74
N LEU A 183 1.72 8.76 3.00
CA LEU A 183 1.25 9.68 1.98
C LEU A 183 2.41 10.45 1.30
N ASP A 184 3.43 10.86 2.05
CA ASP A 184 4.64 11.52 1.51
C ASP A 184 5.35 10.62 0.50
N SER A 185 5.54 9.35 0.86
CA SER A 185 6.13 8.35 -0.01
C SER A 185 5.28 8.12 -1.25
N VAL A 186 3.95 7.96 -1.09
CA VAL A 186 3.01 7.77 -2.22
C VAL A 186 3.02 8.96 -3.18
N ALA A 187 2.99 10.19 -2.68
CA ALA A 187 2.98 11.39 -3.52
C ALA A 187 4.28 11.53 -4.33
N ARG A 188 5.42 11.21 -3.71
CA ARG A 188 6.73 11.24 -4.37
C ARG A 188 6.88 10.11 -5.39
N ILE A 189 6.56 8.88 -5.01
CA ILE A 189 6.62 7.70 -5.89
C ILE A 189 5.66 7.88 -7.06
N GLY A 190 4.42 8.30 -6.81
CA GLY A 190 3.44 8.58 -7.86
C GLY A 190 3.96 9.58 -8.90
N ARG A 191 4.61 10.66 -8.46
CA ARG A 191 5.28 11.61 -9.35
C ARG A 191 6.39 10.93 -10.17
N MET A 192 7.28 10.17 -9.54
CA MET A 192 8.42 9.53 -10.21
C MET A 192 7.96 8.46 -11.20
N SER A 193 7.05 7.58 -10.80
CA SER A 193 6.45 6.58 -11.69
C SER A 193 5.70 7.20 -12.87
N PHE A 194 5.04 8.34 -12.67
CA PHE A 194 4.42 9.08 -13.79
C PHE A 194 5.47 9.64 -14.75
N GLN A 195 6.57 10.19 -14.23
CA GLN A 195 7.66 10.67 -15.08
C GLN A 195 8.32 9.53 -15.86
N GLU A 196 8.65 8.42 -15.18
CA GLU A 196 9.23 7.22 -15.76
C GLU A 196 8.36 6.64 -16.89
N PHE A 197 7.04 6.67 -16.74
CA PHE A 197 6.12 6.19 -17.78
C PHE A 197 6.26 6.93 -19.12
N PHE A 198 6.66 8.20 -19.11
CA PHE A 198 6.88 9.01 -20.32
C PHE A 198 8.35 9.14 -20.70
N MET A 199 9.28 8.76 -19.82
CA MET A 199 10.70 8.72 -20.13
C MET A 199 10.98 7.48 -21.00
N THR A 200 11.71 7.67 -22.10
CA THR A 200 12.19 6.55 -22.93
C THR A 200 13.61 6.22 -22.50
N ASP A 201 13.98 4.93 -22.50
CA ASP A 201 15.27 4.38 -22.04
C ASP A 201 16.54 5.04 -22.63
N THR A 202 16.41 5.93 -23.61
CA THR A 202 17.49 6.57 -24.36
C THR A 202 17.70 8.07 -24.06
N LEU A 203 16.95 8.69 -23.14
CA LEU A 203 16.90 10.14 -23.01
C LEU A 203 17.56 10.68 -21.73
N ASP A 204 18.86 10.42 -21.56
CA ASP A 204 19.73 11.20 -20.66
C ASP A 204 20.11 12.58 -21.25
N ASN A 205 19.72 12.86 -22.50
CA ASN A 205 19.94 14.16 -23.14
C ASN A 205 18.63 14.95 -23.26
N ASP A 206 18.52 16.00 -22.42
CA ASP A 206 17.46 17.04 -22.42
C ASP A 206 17.15 17.67 -23.81
N LYS A 207 18.03 17.44 -24.80
CA LYS A 207 18.00 18.08 -26.12
C LYS A 207 17.06 17.39 -27.13
N GLU A 208 16.67 16.13 -26.93
CA GLU A 208 15.80 15.40 -27.87
C GLU A 208 14.40 15.04 -27.33
N MET A 209 14.05 15.51 -26.12
CA MET A 209 12.70 15.29 -25.61
C MET A 209 11.67 16.13 -26.38
N SER A 210 10.69 15.44 -26.98
CA SER A 210 9.46 16.05 -27.52
C SER A 210 8.83 17.00 -26.49
N GLY A 211 8.28 18.13 -26.95
CA GLY A 211 7.68 19.14 -26.07
C GLY A 211 6.60 18.58 -25.14
N PHE A 212 5.88 17.55 -25.60
CA PHE A 212 4.90 16.82 -24.79
C PHE A 212 5.55 16.06 -23.63
N THR A 213 6.65 15.33 -23.89
CA THR A 213 7.40 14.59 -22.87
C THR A 213 7.98 15.56 -21.83
N LYS A 214 8.50 16.73 -22.25
CA LYS A 214 9.00 17.75 -21.31
C LYS A 214 7.92 18.25 -20.34
N ILE A 215 6.68 18.38 -20.80
CA ILE A 215 5.55 18.78 -19.93
C ILE A 215 5.19 17.64 -19.00
N MET A 216 5.06 16.41 -19.52
CA MET A 216 4.68 15.24 -18.71
C MET A 216 5.74 14.86 -17.68
N THR A 217 7.01 15.09 -17.98
CA THR A 217 8.15 14.85 -17.07
C THR A 217 8.42 16.05 -16.16
N ASN A 218 7.77 17.21 -16.36
CA ASN A 218 7.96 18.35 -15.48
C ASN A 218 7.45 18.03 -14.07
N LYS A 219 8.36 18.10 -13.11
CA LYS A 219 8.14 17.81 -11.68
C LYS A 219 6.86 18.43 -11.11
N TYR A 220 6.55 19.70 -11.43
CA TYR A 220 5.37 20.37 -10.91
C TYR A 220 4.08 19.85 -11.55
N PHE A 221 4.11 19.68 -12.87
CA PHE A 221 2.96 19.16 -13.62
C PHE A 221 2.65 17.71 -13.21
N SER A 222 3.66 16.83 -13.19
CA SER A 222 3.49 15.43 -12.78
C SER A 222 2.91 15.32 -11.37
N THR A 223 3.36 16.15 -10.42
CA THR A 223 2.80 16.18 -9.06
C THR A 223 1.34 16.64 -9.05
N ILE A 224 1.03 17.75 -9.73
CA ILE A 224 -0.35 18.27 -9.76
C ILE A 224 -1.28 17.24 -10.38
N PHE A 225 -0.88 16.62 -11.49
CA PHE A 225 -1.68 15.63 -12.18
C PHE A 225 -1.95 14.41 -11.29
N THR A 226 -0.90 13.80 -10.75
CA THR A 226 -1.01 12.59 -9.91
C THR A 226 -1.81 12.84 -8.63
N LEU A 227 -1.58 13.97 -7.96
CA LEU A 227 -2.36 14.36 -6.77
C LEU A 227 -3.81 14.68 -7.10
N SER A 228 -4.09 15.29 -8.26
CA SER A 228 -5.48 15.59 -8.68
C SER A 228 -6.28 14.31 -8.91
N VAL A 229 -5.68 13.30 -9.55
CA VAL A 229 -6.30 11.97 -9.70
C VAL A 229 -6.54 11.32 -8.33
N GLY A 230 -5.57 11.42 -7.41
CA GLY A 230 -5.73 10.94 -6.03
C GLY A 230 -6.84 11.68 -5.27
N ALA A 231 -6.97 12.99 -5.46
CA ALA A 231 -8.03 13.80 -4.86
C ALA A 231 -9.41 13.39 -5.37
N LEU A 232 -9.56 13.19 -6.69
CA LEU A 232 -10.81 12.69 -7.27
C LEU A 232 -11.19 11.31 -6.73
N LEU A 233 -10.23 10.41 -6.60
CA LEU A 233 -10.47 9.09 -6.00
C LEU A 233 -10.86 9.19 -4.51
N SER A 234 -10.31 10.15 -3.77
CA SER A 234 -10.65 10.36 -2.36
C SER A 234 -12.12 10.76 -2.14
N LEU A 235 -12.78 11.35 -3.15
CA LEU A 235 -14.21 11.68 -3.12
C LEU A 235 -15.10 10.43 -3.22
N GLY A 236 -14.59 9.34 -3.81
CA GLY A 236 -15.33 8.09 -3.98
C GLY A 236 -15.55 7.31 -2.67
N GLY A 237 -14.89 7.71 -1.58
CA GLY A 237 -15.03 7.10 -0.26
C GLY A 237 -14.13 5.87 -0.08
N TYR A 238 -13.67 5.69 1.16
CA TYR A 238 -12.70 4.64 1.52
C TYR A 238 -13.17 3.23 1.14
N ASN A 239 -14.42 2.86 1.44
CA ASN A 239 -14.96 1.52 1.19
C ASN A 239 -14.98 1.13 -0.30
N ASN A 240 -15.04 2.14 -1.18
CA ASN A 240 -15.08 1.97 -2.61
C ASN A 240 -13.66 1.88 -3.20
N VAL A 241 -12.71 2.66 -2.69
CA VAL A 241 -11.33 2.67 -3.20
C VAL A 241 -10.51 1.48 -2.67
N TRP A 242 -10.81 0.99 -1.46
CA TRP A 242 -10.01 -0.03 -0.79
C TRP A 242 -9.87 -1.35 -1.57
N PRO A 243 -10.95 -1.95 -2.12
CA PRO A 243 -10.82 -3.18 -2.88
C PRO A 243 -9.99 -3.01 -4.16
N LEU A 244 -10.09 -1.84 -4.80
CA LEU A 244 -9.31 -1.51 -5.99
C LEU A 244 -7.82 -1.36 -5.65
N PHE A 245 -7.51 -0.65 -4.56
CA PHE A 245 -6.15 -0.54 -4.02
C PHE A 245 -5.57 -1.92 -3.72
N GLY A 246 -6.32 -2.77 -2.99
CA GLY A 246 -5.88 -4.11 -2.64
C GLY A 246 -5.55 -4.93 -3.89
N ALA A 247 -6.43 -4.94 -4.90
CA ALA A 247 -6.20 -5.67 -6.14
C ALA A 247 -4.98 -5.14 -6.93
N ALA A 248 -4.82 -3.82 -7.02
CA ALA A 248 -3.65 -3.21 -7.66
C ALA A 248 -2.34 -3.57 -6.94
N ASN A 249 -2.35 -3.54 -5.61
CA ASN A 249 -1.20 -3.91 -4.80
C ASN A 249 -0.82 -5.39 -4.96
N GLN A 250 -1.80 -6.29 -5.06
CA GLN A 250 -1.55 -7.70 -5.30
C GLN A 250 -1.05 -7.99 -6.71
N LEU A 251 -1.50 -7.22 -7.71
CA LEU A 251 -0.96 -7.31 -9.06
C LEU A 251 0.52 -6.89 -9.12
N LEU A 252 0.86 -5.78 -8.46
CA LEU A 252 2.23 -5.30 -8.35
C LEU A 252 3.12 -6.29 -7.58
N SER A 253 2.59 -6.92 -6.53
CA SER A 253 3.28 -8.00 -5.83
C SER A 253 3.60 -9.18 -6.76
N ALA A 254 2.63 -9.62 -7.57
CA ALA A 254 2.86 -10.71 -8.51
C ALA A 254 3.97 -10.35 -9.52
N LEU A 255 3.94 -9.13 -10.06
CA LEU A 255 4.98 -8.59 -10.95
C LEU A 255 6.39 -8.68 -10.35
N VAL A 256 6.53 -8.29 -9.08
CA VAL A 256 7.81 -8.33 -8.36
C VAL A 256 8.28 -9.77 -8.16
N LEU A 257 7.37 -10.67 -7.74
CA LEU A 257 7.71 -12.09 -7.57
C LEU A 257 8.18 -12.73 -8.87
N ILE A 258 7.59 -12.35 -10.00
CA ILE A 258 8.02 -12.81 -11.33
C ILE A 258 9.39 -12.23 -11.67
N ALA A 259 9.61 -10.93 -11.48
CA ALA A 259 10.90 -10.31 -11.73
C ALA A 259 12.01 -10.98 -10.91
N LEU A 260 11.75 -11.27 -9.63
CA LEU A 260 12.67 -12.03 -8.77
C LEU A 260 12.87 -13.48 -9.26
N ALA A 261 11.82 -14.17 -9.69
CA ALA A 261 11.93 -15.53 -10.23
C ALA A 261 12.79 -15.57 -11.51
N VAL A 262 12.62 -14.59 -12.40
CA VAL A 262 13.47 -14.42 -13.60
C VAL A 262 14.91 -14.12 -13.20
N PHE A 263 15.14 -13.18 -12.28
CA PHE A 263 16.47 -12.85 -11.78
C PHE A 263 17.20 -14.05 -11.18
N LEU A 264 16.52 -14.88 -10.38
CA LEU A 264 17.13 -16.10 -9.83
C LEU A 264 17.43 -17.13 -10.91
N LYS A 265 16.57 -17.24 -11.94
CA LYS A 265 16.81 -18.12 -13.09
C LYS A 265 18.04 -17.67 -13.90
N THR A 266 18.19 -16.37 -14.18
CA THR A 266 19.34 -15.84 -14.94
C THR A 266 20.65 -15.88 -14.16
N THR A 267 20.59 -15.75 -12.83
CA THR A 267 21.78 -15.84 -11.95
C THR A 267 22.09 -17.26 -11.48
N ASN A 268 21.40 -18.27 -12.01
CA ASN A 268 21.55 -19.70 -11.64
C ASN A 268 21.40 -19.97 -10.12
N ARG A 269 20.48 -19.26 -9.46
CA ARG A 269 20.15 -19.39 -8.04
C ARG A 269 18.83 -20.15 -7.85
N LYS A 270 18.70 -20.91 -6.77
CA LYS A 270 17.46 -21.67 -6.47
C LYS A 270 16.31 -20.70 -6.11
N GLY A 271 15.26 -20.70 -6.92
CA GLY A 271 14.07 -19.86 -6.72
C GLY A 271 12.80 -20.58 -6.30
N PHE A 272 12.87 -21.85 -5.85
CA PHE A 272 11.69 -22.68 -5.59
C PHE A 272 10.66 -22.02 -4.63
N MET A 273 11.15 -21.28 -3.63
CA MET A 273 10.31 -20.62 -2.62
C MET A 273 9.41 -19.51 -3.20
N LEU A 274 9.72 -18.96 -4.37
CA LEU A 274 8.95 -17.87 -4.98
C LEU A 274 7.70 -18.34 -5.73
N TRP A 275 7.69 -19.58 -6.23
CA TRP A 275 6.64 -20.07 -7.12
C TRP A 275 5.28 -20.19 -6.45
N GLY A 276 5.25 -20.68 -5.21
CA GLY A 276 4.03 -20.81 -4.41
C GLY A 276 3.34 -19.46 -4.18
N PRO A 277 4.03 -18.48 -3.55
CA PRO A 277 3.51 -17.12 -3.40
C PRO A 277 3.09 -16.50 -4.73
N MET A 278 3.89 -16.64 -5.78
CA MET A 278 3.60 -16.05 -7.10
C MET A 278 2.26 -16.56 -7.67
N ILE A 279 2.05 -17.88 -7.70
CA ILE A 279 0.80 -18.47 -8.22
C ILE A 279 -0.38 -18.05 -7.36
N MET A 280 -0.25 -18.11 -6.02
CA MET A 280 -1.30 -17.69 -5.11
C MET A 280 -1.68 -16.21 -5.31
N MET A 281 -0.70 -15.33 -5.47
CA MET A 281 -0.93 -13.91 -5.71
C MET A 281 -1.66 -13.65 -7.03
N LEU A 282 -1.29 -14.36 -8.10
CA LEU A 282 -2.00 -14.28 -9.38
C LEU A 282 -3.46 -14.75 -9.24
N CYS A 283 -3.70 -15.90 -8.59
CA CYS A 283 -5.04 -16.43 -8.36
C CYS A 283 -5.93 -15.47 -7.55
N VAL A 284 -5.39 -14.91 -6.45
CA VAL A 284 -6.07 -13.90 -5.62
C VAL A 284 -6.43 -12.67 -6.45
N THR A 285 -5.46 -12.14 -7.21
CA THR A 285 -5.62 -10.92 -8.01
C THR A 285 -6.68 -11.09 -9.08
N PHE A 286 -6.59 -12.14 -9.90
CA PHE A 286 -7.56 -12.36 -10.98
C PHE A 286 -8.97 -12.63 -10.44
N THR A 287 -9.09 -13.43 -9.39
CA THR A 287 -10.40 -13.69 -8.77
C THR A 287 -11.00 -12.41 -8.21
N ALA A 288 -10.20 -11.55 -7.59
CA ALA A 288 -10.66 -10.30 -6.99
C ALA A 288 -11.15 -9.31 -8.06
N LEU A 289 -10.40 -9.18 -9.15
CA LEU A 289 -10.75 -8.31 -10.27
C LEU A 289 -12.04 -8.77 -10.97
N VAL A 290 -12.20 -10.08 -11.18
CA VAL A 290 -13.44 -10.65 -11.74
C VAL A 290 -14.64 -10.39 -10.82
N GLN A 291 -14.49 -10.61 -9.51
CA GLN A 291 -15.55 -10.32 -8.55
C GLN A 291 -15.90 -8.82 -8.49
N ALA A 292 -14.91 -7.93 -8.58
CA ALA A 292 -15.13 -6.50 -8.64
C ALA A 292 -15.92 -6.11 -9.90
N LEU A 293 -15.57 -6.65 -11.07
CA LEU A 293 -16.34 -6.43 -12.30
C LEU A 293 -17.78 -6.92 -12.14
N ILE A 294 -18.00 -8.15 -11.68
CA ILE A 294 -19.36 -8.69 -11.52
C ILE A 294 -20.21 -7.79 -10.60
N LYS A 295 -19.63 -7.27 -9.52
CA LYS A 295 -20.32 -6.33 -8.62
C LYS A 295 -20.72 -5.04 -9.36
N ILE A 296 -19.82 -4.46 -10.14
CA ILE A 296 -20.11 -3.22 -10.90
C ILE A 296 -21.14 -3.48 -12.01
N PHE A 297 -21.01 -4.59 -12.75
CA PHE A 297 -21.98 -4.97 -13.78
C PHE A 297 -23.38 -5.20 -13.21
N LYS A 298 -23.49 -5.84 -12.04
CA LYS A 298 -24.79 -5.96 -11.33
C LYS A 298 -25.37 -4.60 -10.97
N LYS A 299 -24.55 -3.66 -10.48
CA LYS A 299 -25.02 -2.29 -10.21
C LYS A 299 -25.54 -1.57 -11.47
N LEU A 300 -24.81 -1.74 -12.58
CA LEU A 300 -25.10 -1.07 -13.84
C LEU A 300 -26.35 -1.62 -14.54
N PHE A 301 -26.53 -2.94 -14.57
CA PHE A 301 -27.58 -3.59 -15.37
C PHE A 301 -28.73 -4.20 -14.57
N VAL A 302 -28.59 -4.39 -13.25
CA VAL A 302 -29.59 -5.09 -12.42
C VAL A 302 -30.23 -4.17 -11.40
N THR A 303 -29.46 -3.42 -10.62
CA THR A 303 -30.01 -2.59 -9.54
C THR A 303 -30.29 -1.15 -9.94
N GLY A 304 -29.66 -0.63 -11.00
CA GLY A 304 -29.85 0.74 -11.47
C GLY A 304 -29.23 1.81 -10.56
N GLU A 305 -28.49 1.42 -9.51
CA GLU A 305 -27.83 2.31 -8.54
C GLU A 305 -26.43 2.75 -8.99
N PHE A 306 -26.20 2.88 -10.30
CA PHE A 306 -24.86 3.20 -10.82
C PHE A 306 -24.56 4.69 -10.70
N ALA A 307 -23.58 5.02 -9.87
CA ALA A 307 -23.05 6.37 -9.77
C ALA A 307 -21.87 6.54 -10.73
N PHE A 308 -22.06 7.34 -11.79
CA PHE A 308 -21.06 7.52 -12.85
C PHE A 308 -19.68 7.95 -12.33
N LEU A 309 -19.64 8.86 -11.35
CA LEU A 309 -18.37 9.36 -10.80
C LEU A 309 -17.61 8.32 -9.98
N THR A 310 -18.31 7.46 -9.22
CA THR A 310 -17.66 6.51 -8.30
C THR A 310 -17.55 5.12 -8.91
N ASP A 311 -18.68 4.56 -9.37
CA ASP A 311 -18.71 3.23 -9.96
C ASP A 311 -18.10 3.24 -11.37
N GLY A 312 -18.24 4.33 -12.14
CA GLY A 312 -17.61 4.46 -13.45
C GLY A 312 -16.09 4.61 -13.38
N LEU A 313 -15.58 5.39 -12.42
CA LEU A 313 -14.14 5.49 -12.18
C LEU A 313 -13.54 4.16 -11.70
N GLN A 314 -14.24 3.45 -10.81
CA GLN A 314 -13.84 2.11 -10.39
C GLN A 314 -13.83 1.12 -11.56
N LEU A 315 -14.84 1.16 -12.43
CA LEU A 315 -14.91 0.29 -13.60
C LEU A 315 -13.71 0.51 -14.53
N LEU A 316 -13.39 1.78 -14.80
CA LEU A 316 -12.23 2.14 -15.62
C LEU A 316 -10.94 1.53 -15.06
N PHE A 317 -10.65 1.76 -13.77
CA PHE A 317 -9.44 1.23 -13.15
C PHE A 317 -9.45 -0.31 -13.05
N ALA A 318 -10.61 -0.93 -12.79
CA ALA A 318 -10.73 -2.38 -12.77
C ALA A 318 -10.40 -2.99 -14.14
N ILE A 319 -10.89 -2.40 -15.23
CA ILE A 319 -10.58 -2.84 -16.60
C ILE A 319 -9.08 -2.67 -16.88
N LEU A 320 -8.50 -1.50 -16.55
CA LEU A 320 -7.06 -1.25 -16.74
C LEU A 320 -6.20 -2.28 -15.99
N LEU A 321 -6.56 -2.60 -14.74
CA LEU A 321 -5.84 -3.60 -13.94
C LEU A 321 -5.99 -5.02 -14.48
N ILE A 322 -7.12 -5.36 -15.10
CA ILE A 322 -7.31 -6.68 -15.75
C ILE A 322 -6.45 -6.80 -17.00
N VAL A 323 -6.47 -5.78 -17.86
CA VAL A 323 -5.63 -5.75 -19.07
C VAL A 323 -4.17 -5.86 -18.69
N LEU A 324 -3.74 -5.07 -17.70
CA LEU A 324 -2.38 -5.15 -17.18
C LEU A 324 -2.09 -6.53 -16.58
N GLY A 325 -2.98 -7.07 -15.76
CA GLY A 325 -2.85 -8.40 -15.17
C GLY A 325 -2.67 -9.50 -16.21
N PHE A 326 -3.46 -9.45 -17.29
CA PHE A 326 -3.34 -10.37 -18.40
C PHE A 326 -2.01 -10.23 -19.15
N MET A 327 -1.61 -8.99 -19.48
CA MET A 327 -0.31 -8.71 -20.11
C MET A 327 0.84 -9.25 -19.27
N VAL A 328 0.77 -9.06 -17.96
CA VAL A 328 1.74 -9.59 -17.00
C VAL A 328 1.75 -11.11 -17.07
N ALA A 329 0.61 -11.77 -16.84
CA ALA A 329 0.55 -13.24 -16.86
C ALA A 329 1.14 -13.83 -18.15
N VAL A 330 0.79 -13.28 -19.32
CA VAL A 330 1.33 -13.71 -20.62
C VAL A 330 2.84 -13.51 -20.68
N SER A 331 3.34 -12.34 -20.27
CA SER A 331 4.78 -12.04 -20.25
C SER A 331 5.54 -13.00 -19.32
N CYS A 332 4.93 -13.36 -18.20
CA CYS A 332 5.50 -14.27 -17.20
C CYS A 332 5.61 -15.69 -17.74
N PHE A 333 4.52 -16.22 -18.31
CA PHE A 333 4.54 -17.56 -18.90
C PHE A 333 5.56 -17.64 -20.04
N LYS A 334 5.63 -16.61 -20.90
CA LYS A 334 6.62 -16.55 -21.98
C LYS A 334 8.06 -16.56 -21.45
N LYS A 335 8.37 -15.75 -20.42
CA LYS A 335 9.75 -15.60 -19.92
C LYS A 335 10.21 -16.77 -19.03
N LEU A 336 9.29 -17.40 -18.31
CA LEU A 336 9.58 -18.58 -17.48
C LEU A 336 9.72 -19.85 -18.32
N LEU A 337 8.89 -20.02 -19.36
CA LEU A 337 8.95 -21.17 -20.29
C LEU A 337 9.95 -20.99 -21.44
N GLY A 338 10.34 -19.75 -21.75
CA GLY A 338 11.40 -19.45 -22.71
C GLY A 338 12.73 -20.08 -22.30
N LYS A 339 13.38 -20.72 -23.27
CA LYS A 339 14.71 -21.35 -23.12
C LYS A 339 15.88 -20.34 -23.20
N ASP A 340 15.61 -19.09 -23.55
CA ASP A 340 16.66 -18.15 -23.93
C ASP A 340 17.04 -17.24 -22.77
N THR A 341 18.00 -17.65 -21.93
CA THR A 341 18.85 -16.71 -21.16
C THR A 341 20.15 -17.35 -20.64
N ILE A 342 20.86 -18.09 -21.49
CA ILE A 342 22.27 -18.44 -21.24
C ILE A 342 23.02 -18.33 -22.57
N GLN A 343 23.06 -17.14 -23.17
CA GLN A 343 23.96 -16.89 -24.30
C GLN A 343 24.41 -15.43 -24.38
N ASP A 344 23.68 -14.50 -23.75
CA ASP A 344 24.00 -13.05 -23.85
C ASP A 344 24.85 -12.49 -22.68
N ILE A 345 25.19 -13.29 -21.66
CA ILE A 345 26.04 -12.83 -20.54
C ILE A 345 27.54 -13.05 -20.83
N GLU A 346 27.89 -13.97 -21.74
CA GLU A 346 29.31 -14.24 -22.07
C GLU A 346 29.92 -13.22 -23.06
N THR A 347 29.13 -12.31 -23.63
CA THR A 347 29.62 -11.37 -24.66
C THR A 347 29.84 -9.93 -24.19
N ASN A 348 29.49 -9.57 -22.95
CA ASN A 348 29.80 -8.23 -22.43
C ASN A 348 30.04 -8.20 -20.89
N PRO A 349 31.31 -8.19 -20.42
CA PRO A 349 31.64 -8.19 -18.99
C PRO A 349 31.40 -6.86 -18.25
N GLN A 350 30.73 -5.87 -18.86
CA GLN A 350 30.59 -4.52 -18.31
C GLN A 350 29.14 -4.01 -18.20
N ALA A 351 28.16 -4.89 -18.01
CA ALA A 351 26.78 -4.48 -17.68
C ALA A 351 26.45 -4.72 -16.20
#